data_AF-A0A950LBN5-F1
#
_entry.id   AF-A0A950LBN5-F1
#
_cell.length_a   1.000
_cell.length_b   1.000
_cell.length_c   1.000
_cell.angle_alpha   90.00
_cell.angle_beta   90.00
_cell.angle_gamma   90.00
#
_symmetry.space_group_name_H-M   'P 1'
#
loop_
_entity.id
_entity.type
_entity.pdbx_description
1 polymer ?
#
loop_
_entity_poly.entity_id
_entity_poly.type
_entity_poly.pdbx_seq_one_letter_code
_entity_poly.pdbx_strand_id
1 'polypeptide(L)'
;NKSPLNRIVELCGVSFPTLYDKIAFIHRQCSLFAASREARLPGMDLGRRHLSTDRQDYVVNWGSRANRKTIPLTAVATADRESGYILAFSPNFDASLTQDEVEAGWLASGDAEKPPQLRDFARVWTKADDEASVAKGTVESPPMPGRRTGEPVVARLQAREDLDVPEGMVEGQRLPARGVQVHADYLVHGHFWLLLRGTAWLSFCIDADSGLLAACMGAFGARVRDHTAEIVQVRIAKELGIDERRKDLADTRKAFAAARAALPRRTEGPGETAVAPGLQEQRDATRIVARMVRELRANSPAPTCKLRQVWIGNPAPDPAEPRKHWRYVSDGDHLSDHDVAFLLRMATLAPVDKVFAMVRRRIAMVERPVSSVRRARRSWQIYAAYDPRMVGMLLEIFRVWHNWLWRSPKDGKTAAERLGLARGTVREDHILNFDLRSVVKRLWEQHADEQSNGDGFTAVPAVNRLS
;
A
#
# COMPACT_ATOMS: atom_id res chain seq x y z
N ASN A 1 19.47 -4.67 -11.77
CA ASN A 1 18.67 -4.71 -13.02
C ASN A 1 17.66 -5.83 -12.95
N LYS A 2 16.58 -5.74 -13.74
CA LYS A 2 15.53 -6.74 -13.85
C LYS A 2 16.07 -7.99 -14.56
N SER A 3 15.98 -9.16 -13.94
CA SER A 3 16.38 -10.43 -14.55
C SER A 3 15.23 -11.44 -14.45
N PRO A 4 14.75 -12.02 -15.55
CA PRO A 4 13.81 -13.14 -15.52
C PRO A 4 14.41 -14.35 -14.77
N LEU A 5 13.59 -15.16 -14.11
CA LEU A 5 14.08 -16.33 -13.35
C LEU A 5 14.87 -17.31 -14.23
N ASN A 6 14.45 -17.51 -15.48
CA ASN A 6 15.18 -18.36 -16.43
C ASN A 6 16.62 -17.91 -16.62
N ARG A 7 16.85 -16.58 -16.66
CA ARG A 7 18.20 -16.01 -16.78
C ARG A 7 19.00 -16.17 -15.50
N ILE A 8 18.35 -16.14 -14.34
CA ILE A 8 19.00 -16.42 -13.05
C ILE A 8 19.45 -17.88 -12.98
N VAL A 9 18.58 -18.82 -13.37
CA VAL A 9 18.91 -20.26 -13.49
C VAL A 9 20.13 -20.46 -14.39
N GLU A 10 20.12 -19.87 -15.59
CA GLU A 10 21.20 -19.98 -16.56
C GLU A 10 22.53 -19.41 -16.04
N LEU A 11 22.51 -18.18 -15.50
CA LEU A 11 23.71 -17.51 -14.99
C LEU A 11 24.31 -18.19 -13.77
N CYS A 12 23.47 -18.71 -12.89
CA CYS A 12 23.92 -19.37 -11.66
C CYS A 12 24.18 -20.87 -11.85
N GLY A 13 23.84 -21.45 -13.00
CA GLY A 13 24.00 -22.89 -13.25
C GLY A 13 23.16 -23.78 -12.31
N VAL A 14 21.98 -23.33 -11.90
CA VAL A 14 21.11 -24.03 -10.93
C VAL A 14 19.78 -24.46 -11.54
N SER A 15 19.15 -25.50 -10.99
CA SER A 15 17.80 -25.88 -11.40
C SER A 15 16.72 -24.93 -10.86
N PHE A 16 15.52 -24.92 -11.46
CA PHE A 16 14.38 -24.16 -10.94
C PHE A 16 14.00 -24.53 -9.51
N PRO A 17 13.90 -25.82 -9.12
CA PRO A 17 13.67 -26.20 -7.73
C PRO A 17 14.68 -25.56 -6.78
N THR A 18 15.98 -25.64 -7.13
CA THR A 18 17.04 -25.02 -6.34
C THR A 18 16.85 -23.51 -6.21
N LEU A 19 16.51 -22.81 -7.30
CA LEU A 19 16.23 -21.38 -7.28
C LEU A 19 15.04 -21.04 -6.36
N TYR A 20 13.95 -21.80 -6.45
CA TYR A 20 12.78 -21.59 -5.59
C TYR A 20 13.08 -21.85 -4.11
N ASP A 21 13.85 -22.90 -3.80
CA ASP A 21 14.30 -23.19 -2.44
C ASP A 21 15.18 -22.06 -1.88
N LYS A 22 16.06 -21.49 -2.71
CA LYS A 22 16.85 -20.31 -2.33
C LYS A 22 15.97 -19.08 -2.10
N ILE A 23 14.97 -18.82 -2.94
CA ILE A 23 14.03 -17.72 -2.73
C ILE A 23 13.26 -17.92 -1.43
N ALA A 24 12.77 -19.13 -1.14
CA ALA A 24 12.08 -19.44 0.10
C ALA A 24 12.98 -19.27 1.32
N PHE A 25 14.25 -19.67 1.23
CA PHE A 25 15.25 -19.42 2.27
C PHE A 25 15.47 -17.91 2.51
N ILE A 26 15.72 -17.14 1.44
CA ILE A 26 15.93 -15.68 1.54
C ILE A 26 14.69 -15.01 2.11
N HIS A 27 13.50 -15.39 1.66
CA HIS A 27 12.24 -14.90 2.21
C HIS A 27 12.16 -15.11 3.73
N ARG A 28 12.41 -16.34 4.20
CA ARG A 28 12.41 -16.64 5.65
C ARG A 28 13.39 -15.75 6.42
N GLN A 29 14.61 -15.57 5.90
CA GLN A 29 15.63 -14.72 6.51
C GLN A 29 15.19 -13.25 6.56
N CYS A 30 14.66 -12.73 5.45
CA CYS A 30 14.08 -11.39 5.37
C CYS A 30 12.95 -11.20 6.39
N SER A 31 11.99 -12.12 6.46
CA SER A 31 10.86 -12.04 7.38
C SER A 31 11.31 -12.04 8.85
N LEU A 32 12.22 -12.96 9.22
CA LEU A 32 12.75 -13.02 10.60
C LEU A 32 13.52 -11.76 10.98
N PHE A 33 14.40 -11.28 10.08
CA PHE A 33 15.18 -10.07 10.28
C PHE A 33 14.25 -8.85 10.45
N ALA A 34 13.31 -8.65 9.53
CA ALA A 34 12.39 -7.52 9.54
C ALA A 34 11.51 -7.55 10.79
N ALA A 35 10.88 -8.68 11.10
CA ALA A 35 10.02 -8.84 12.28
C ALA A 35 10.77 -8.50 13.58
N SER A 36 12.00 -8.98 13.73
CA SER A 36 12.81 -8.68 14.92
C SER A 36 13.11 -7.18 15.08
N ARG A 37 13.31 -6.45 13.99
CA ARG A 37 13.58 -5.00 14.04
C ARG A 37 12.30 -4.19 14.18
N GLU A 38 11.26 -4.58 13.48
CA GLU A 38 9.94 -3.92 13.44
C GLU A 38 9.15 -4.11 14.72
N ALA A 39 9.46 -5.13 15.53
CA ALA A 39 8.92 -5.29 16.89
C ALA A 39 9.15 -4.08 17.80
N ARG A 40 10.13 -3.22 17.48
CA ARG A 40 10.40 -1.97 18.20
C ARG A 40 9.49 -0.81 17.81
N LEU A 41 8.87 -0.86 16.63
CA LEU A 41 8.05 0.23 16.08
C LEU A 41 6.94 0.71 17.03
N PRO A 42 6.21 -0.17 17.74
CA PRO A 42 5.16 0.28 18.66
C PRO A 42 5.67 1.16 19.82
N GLY A 43 6.93 0.99 20.24
CA GLY A 43 7.54 1.74 21.33
C GLY A 43 8.42 2.93 20.89
N MET A 44 8.52 3.19 19.58
CA MET A 44 9.31 4.31 19.07
C MET A 44 8.46 5.57 18.97
N ASP A 45 8.96 6.70 19.48
CA ASP A 45 8.41 8.00 19.12
C ASP A 45 8.87 8.36 17.71
N LEU A 46 7.96 8.18 16.76
CA LEU A 46 8.17 8.51 15.36
C LEU A 46 7.61 9.88 15.00
N GLY A 47 7.12 10.66 15.97
CA GLY A 47 6.53 11.97 15.77
C GLY A 47 5.29 11.92 14.86
N ARG A 48 5.18 12.91 13.97
CA ARG A 48 4.14 12.97 12.94
C ARG A 48 4.56 12.14 11.73
N ARG A 49 3.67 11.29 11.22
CA ARG A 49 3.89 10.52 9.99
C ARG A 49 2.79 10.73 8.97
N HIS A 50 3.20 10.74 7.70
CA HIS A 50 2.32 10.89 6.55
C HIS A 50 2.42 9.61 5.71
N LEU A 51 1.39 8.79 5.74
CA LEU A 51 1.36 7.47 5.13
C LEU A 51 0.55 7.51 3.85
N SER A 52 1.11 7.02 2.75
CA SER A 52 0.38 6.83 1.49
C SER A 52 0.02 5.36 1.32
N THR A 53 -1.26 5.06 1.11
CA THR A 53 -1.76 3.70 0.87
C THR A 53 -2.46 3.62 -0.47
N ASP A 54 -2.09 2.64 -1.26
CA ASP A 54 -2.75 2.32 -2.52
C ASP A 54 -2.64 0.80 -2.76
N ARG A 55 -3.36 0.30 -3.76
CA ARG A 55 -3.35 -1.10 -4.16
C ARG A 55 -2.87 -1.29 -5.58
N GLN A 56 -2.42 -2.50 -5.86
CA GLN A 56 -2.02 -2.93 -7.17
C GLN A 56 -2.44 -4.36 -7.42
N ASP A 57 -2.97 -4.62 -8.61
CA ASP A 57 -3.26 -5.97 -9.08
C ASP A 57 -2.05 -6.58 -9.81
N TYR A 58 -1.86 -7.87 -9.58
CA TYR A 58 -0.87 -8.74 -10.18
C TYR A 58 -1.57 -9.92 -10.86
N VAL A 59 -0.91 -10.48 -11.87
CA VAL A 59 -1.42 -11.63 -12.61
C VAL A 59 -0.47 -12.80 -12.41
N VAL A 60 -1.03 -13.94 -12.02
CA VAL A 60 -0.34 -15.23 -11.97
C VAL A 60 -0.95 -16.13 -13.04
N ASN A 61 -0.11 -16.87 -13.76
CA ASN A 61 -0.58 -17.85 -14.74
C ASN A 61 -1.11 -19.10 -14.02
N TRP A 62 -2.24 -19.62 -14.48
CA TRP A 62 -2.78 -20.87 -13.98
C TRP A 62 -2.09 -22.09 -14.59
N GLY A 63 -1.62 -23.01 -13.74
CA GLY A 63 -1.31 -24.39 -14.12
C GLY A 63 -0.42 -24.56 -15.36
N SER A 64 -1.01 -24.97 -16.48
CA SER A 64 -0.31 -25.31 -17.72
C SER A 64 -0.69 -24.43 -18.91
N ARG A 65 0.24 -24.25 -19.86
CA ARG A 65 0.04 -23.46 -21.10
C ARG A 65 -1.15 -23.92 -21.96
N ALA A 66 -1.61 -25.16 -21.78
CA ALA A 66 -2.76 -25.72 -22.49
C ALA A 66 -4.08 -25.12 -22.00
N ASN A 67 -4.18 -24.80 -20.71
CA ASN A 67 -5.35 -24.17 -20.11
C ASN A 67 -5.01 -22.75 -19.64
N ARG A 68 -5.10 -21.79 -20.57
CA ARG A 68 -4.69 -20.40 -20.36
C ARG A 68 -5.68 -19.61 -19.51
N LYS A 69 -5.67 -19.90 -18.21
CA LYS A 69 -6.35 -19.11 -17.18
C LYS A 69 -5.34 -18.29 -16.37
N THR A 70 -5.85 -17.33 -15.62
CA THR A 70 -5.05 -16.47 -14.73
C THR A 70 -5.65 -16.41 -13.34
N ILE A 71 -4.82 -16.15 -12.34
CA ILE A 71 -5.24 -15.81 -10.99
C ILE A 71 -4.98 -14.31 -10.81
N PRO A 72 -6.01 -13.47 -10.60
CA PRO A 72 -5.82 -12.09 -10.21
C PRO A 72 -5.44 -12.04 -8.73
N LEU A 73 -4.32 -11.39 -8.40
CA LEU A 73 -3.93 -11.12 -7.02
C LEU A 73 -3.92 -9.62 -6.78
N THR A 74 -4.72 -9.14 -5.85
CA THR A 74 -4.64 -7.75 -5.37
C THR A 74 -3.64 -7.68 -4.23
N ALA A 75 -2.82 -6.63 -4.21
CA ALA A 75 -1.98 -6.33 -3.07
C ALA A 75 -2.11 -4.87 -2.64
N VAL A 76 -2.11 -4.63 -1.33
CA VAL A 76 -2.15 -3.30 -0.73
C VAL A 76 -0.76 -2.97 -0.18
N ALA A 77 -0.29 -1.75 -0.41
CA ALA A 77 0.97 -1.28 0.15
C ALA A 77 0.79 0.08 0.85
N THR A 78 1.46 0.23 1.99
CA THR A 78 1.54 1.49 2.73
C THR A 78 3.00 1.92 2.85
N ALA A 79 3.29 3.17 2.47
CA ALA A 79 4.63 3.76 2.57
C ALA A 79 4.60 5.09 3.33
N ASP A 80 5.60 5.32 4.17
CA ASP A 80 5.82 6.62 4.82
C ASP A 80 6.46 7.62 3.85
N ARG A 81 5.90 8.83 3.78
CA ARG A 81 6.33 9.88 2.86
C ARG A 81 7.75 10.38 3.14
N GLU A 82 8.11 10.54 4.41
CA GLU A 82 9.37 11.19 4.80
C GLU A 82 10.56 10.24 4.70
N SER A 83 10.43 9.06 5.30
CA SER A 83 11.48 8.04 5.30
C SER A 83 11.52 7.24 4.00
N GLY A 84 10.38 7.12 3.32
CA GLY A 84 10.16 6.17 2.24
C GLY A 84 9.94 4.74 2.72
N TYR A 85 9.82 4.50 4.03
CA TYR A 85 9.73 3.15 4.60
C TYR A 85 8.42 2.48 4.17
N ILE A 86 8.52 1.27 3.63
CA ILE A 86 7.35 0.45 3.30
C ILE A 86 6.92 -0.27 4.58
N LEU A 87 5.84 0.21 5.20
CA LEU A 87 5.32 -0.35 6.45
C LEU A 87 4.71 -1.73 6.22
N ALA A 88 3.95 -1.90 5.14
CA ALA A 88 3.32 -3.16 4.79
C ALA A 88 3.18 -3.30 3.26
N PHE A 89 3.24 -4.54 2.78
CA PHE A 89 2.96 -4.91 1.38
C PHE A 89 2.28 -6.28 1.36
N SER A 90 0.95 -6.29 1.34
CA SER A 90 0.14 -7.48 1.62
C SER A 90 -0.60 -7.92 0.36
N PRO A 91 -0.31 -9.09 -0.23
CA PRO A 91 -1.14 -9.71 -1.27
C PRO A 91 -2.34 -10.46 -0.67
N ASN A 92 -3.43 -10.60 -1.43
CA ASN A 92 -4.66 -11.30 -1.03
C ASN A 92 -4.52 -12.83 -1.15
N PHE A 93 -3.48 -13.40 -0.56
CA PHE A 93 -3.16 -14.81 -0.72
C PHE A 93 -2.60 -15.40 0.58
N ASP A 94 -3.14 -16.54 0.99
CA ASP A 94 -2.70 -17.29 2.17
C ASP A 94 -2.10 -18.64 1.73
N ALA A 95 -0.80 -18.79 1.98
CA ALA A 95 -0.03 -19.98 1.61
C ALA A 95 -0.11 -21.11 2.66
N SER A 96 -0.62 -20.81 3.86
CA SER A 96 -0.65 -21.74 4.99
C SER A 96 -1.85 -22.68 4.97
N LEU A 97 -2.87 -22.34 4.18
CA LEU A 97 -4.08 -23.12 4.00
C LEU A 97 -4.10 -23.79 2.62
N THR A 98 -4.85 -24.87 2.50
CA THR A 98 -5.21 -25.46 1.21
C THR A 98 -6.69 -25.24 0.92
N GLN A 99 -7.05 -25.25 -0.37
CA GLN A 99 -8.45 -25.10 -0.76
C GLN A 99 -9.30 -26.23 -0.13
N ASP A 100 -8.81 -27.46 -0.11
CA ASP A 100 -9.60 -28.60 0.40
C ASP A 100 -9.81 -28.53 1.93
N GLU A 101 -8.83 -28.01 2.70
CA GLU A 101 -9.02 -27.72 4.13
C GLU A 101 -10.10 -26.64 4.36
N VAL A 102 -10.10 -25.60 3.53
CA VAL A 102 -11.10 -24.53 3.59
C VAL A 102 -12.49 -25.05 3.23
N GLU A 103 -12.64 -25.83 2.15
CA GLU A 103 -13.93 -26.42 1.78
C GLU A 103 -14.48 -27.36 2.86
N ALA A 104 -13.61 -28.19 3.44
CA ALA A 104 -14.00 -29.11 4.52
C ALA A 104 -14.47 -28.33 5.77
N GLY A 105 -13.74 -27.27 6.14
CA GLY A 105 -14.12 -26.40 7.25
C GLY A 105 -15.43 -25.64 7.00
N TRP A 106 -15.58 -25.05 5.82
CA TRP A 106 -16.77 -24.32 5.40
C TRP A 106 -18.03 -25.21 5.41
N LEU A 107 -17.90 -26.45 4.97
CA LEU A 107 -18.99 -27.43 5.04
C LEU A 107 -19.31 -27.82 6.50
N ALA A 108 -18.28 -28.11 7.30
CA ALA A 108 -18.44 -28.52 8.69
C ALA A 108 -19.06 -27.43 9.57
N SER A 109 -18.79 -26.15 9.28
CA SER A 109 -19.36 -25.00 10.00
C SER A 109 -20.78 -24.63 9.57
N GLY A 110 -21.32 -25.26 8.51
CA GLY A 110 -22.62 -24.92 7.95
C GLY A 110 -22.65 -23.54 7.27
N ASP A 111 -21.50 -23.03 6.81
CA ASP A 111 -21.39 -21.68 6.24
C ASP A 111 -22.23 -21.47 4.98
N ALA A 112 -22.61 -22.55 4.29
CA ALA A 112 -23.51 -22.53 3.14
C ALA A 112 -24.87 -21.88 3.47
N GLU A 113 -25.36 -22.09 4.69
CA GLU A 113 -26.66 -21.60 5.16
C GLU A 113 -26.56 -20.24 5.86
N LYS A 114 -25.32 -19.81 6.18
CA LYS A 114 -25.06 -18.54 6.84
C LYS A 114 -24.97 -17.41 5.82
N PRO A 115 -25.47 -16.20 6.14
CA PRO A 115 -25.15 -15.02 5.35
C PRO A 115 -23.64 -14.74 5.40
N PRO A 116 -23.03 -14.14 4.35
CA PRO A 116 -21.57 -14.04 4.21
C PRO A 116 -20.83 -13.50 5.44
N GLN A 117 -21.38 -12.48 6.10
CA GLN A 117 -20.80 -11.84 7.28
C GLN A 117 -20.80 -12.70 8.56
N LEU A 118 -21.54 -13.81 8.57
CA LEU A 118 -21.59 -14.75 9.71
C LEU A 118 -20.85 -16.06 9.41
N ARG A 119 -20.23 -16.20 8.22
CA ARG A 119 -19.46 -17.38 7.85
C ARG A 119 -18.13 -17.42 8.60
N ASP A 120 -17.72 -18.61 9.02
CA ASP A 120 -16.43 -18.83 9.69
C ASP A 120 -15.27 -18.68 8.69
N PHE A 121 -15.50 -19.06 7.43
CA PHE A 121 -14.56 -18.96 6.31
C PHE A 121 -14.83 -17.77 5.40
N ALA A 122 -15.55 -16.75 5.88
CA ALA A 122 -15.93 -15.56 5.10
C ALA A 122 -14.75 -14.83 4.43
N ARG A 123 -13.54 -14.93 5.02
CA ARG A 123 -12.34 -14.23 4.55
C ARG A 123 -11.71 -14.83 3.31
N VAL A 124 -11.98 -16.10 3.01
CA VAL A 124 -11.33 -16.84 1.92
C VAL A 124 -12.35 -17.22 0.86
N TRP A 125 -11.89 -17.22 -0.39
CA TRP A 125 -12.70 -17.68 -1.50
C TRP A 125 -12.95 -19.19 -1.42
N THR A 126 -14.22 -19.60 -1.48
CA THR A 126 -14.61 -21.00 -1.70
C THR A 126 -14.82 -21.30 -3.18
N LYS A 127 -14.83 -22.58 -3.56
CA LYS A 127 -15.20 -23.05 -4.91
C LYS A 127 -16.63 -22.62 -5.27
N ALA A 128 -17.54 -22.63 -4.29
CA ALA A 128 -18.91 -22.15 -4.47
C ALA A 128 -18.98 -20.64 -4.78
N ASP A 129 -18.16 -19.84 -4.08
CA ASP A 129 -18.07 -18.40 -4.35
C ASP A 129 -17.48 -18.13 -5.75
N ASP A 130 -16.43 -18.87 -6.18
CA ASP A 130 -15.84 -18.78 -7.52
C ASP A 130 -16.88 -19.08 -8.62
N GLU A 131 -17.62 -20.19 -8.48
CA GLU A 131 -18.67 -20.58 -9.44
C GLU A 131 -19.79 -19.54 -9.51
N ALA A 132 -20.27 -19.06 -8.36
CA ALA A 132 -21.30 -18.03 -8.30
C ALA A 132 -20.82 -16.70 -8.91
N SER A 133 -19.55 -16.35 -8.70
CA SER A 133 -18.93 -15.13 -9.22
C SER A 133 -18.79 -15.17 -10.74
N VAL A 134 -18.32 -16.28 -11.30
CA VAL A 134 -18.24 -16.50 -12.76
C VAL A 134 -19.62 -16.45 -13.40
N ALA A 135 -20.63 -17.07 -12.78
CA ALA A 135 -22.01 -17.06 -13.27
C ALA A 135 -22.60 -15.64 -13.33
N LYS A 136 -22.37 -14.81 -12.31
CA LYS A 136 -22.78 -13.39 -12.32
C LYS A 136 -22.04 -12.57 -13.38
N GLY A 137 -20.73 -12.79 -13.54
CA GLY A 137 -19.90 -12.10 -14.53
C GLY A 137 -20.36 -12.35 -15.98
N THR A 138 -20.96 -13.50 -16.28
CA THR A 138 -21.58 -13.78 -17.60
C THR A 138 -22.90 -13.06 -17.85
N VAL A 139 -23.64 -12.68 -16.81
CA VAL A 139 -24.99 -12.09 -16.92
C VAL A 139 -24.94 -10.55 -16.98
N GLU A 140 -23.99 -9.90 -16.31
CA GLU A 140 -23.89 -8.43 -16.21
C GLU A 140 -23.15 -7.72 -17.36
N SER A 141 -22.89 -8.39 -18.49
CA SER A 141 -22.35 -7.72 -19.68
C SER A 141 -23.48 -7.36 -20.66
N PRO A 142 -24.15 -6.19 -20.55
CA PRO A 142 -25.07 -5.75 -21.58
C PRO A 142 -24.29 -5.46 -22.88
N PRO A 143 -24.86 -5.75 -24.06
CA PRO A 143 -24.27 -5.30 -25.32
C PRO A 143 -24.32 -3.77 -25.34
N MET A 144 -23.16 -3.12 -25.27
CA MET A 144 -23.05 -1.67 -25.43
C MET A 144 -23.65 -1.25 -26.79
N PRO A 145 -24.65 -0.34 -26.82
CA PRO A 145 -25.22 0.14 -28.07
C PRO A 145 -24.17 1.01 -28.81
N GLY A 146 -23.90 0.70 -30.08
CA GLY A 146 -23.04 1.53 -30.95
C GLY A 146 -21.68 0.94 -31.34
N ARG A 147 -21.38 -0.31 -30.99
CA ARG A 147 -20.08 -0.91 -31.32
C ARG A 147 -20.01 -1.36 -32.79
N ARG A 148 -19.10 -0.78 -33.57
CA ARG A 148 -18.74 -1.29 -34.90
C ARG A 148 -18.04 -2.65 -34.75
N THR A 149 -18.48 -3.62 -35.53
CA THR A 149 -17.91 -4.96 -35.65
C THR A 149 -16.41 -4.84 -35.97
N GLY A 150 -15.53 -5.15 -35.01
CA GLY A 150 -14.08 -5.09 -35.20
C GLY A 150 -13.31 -4.28 -34.15
N GLU A 151 -13.99 -3.58 -33.22
CA GLU A 151 -13.27 -2.93 -32.13
C GLU A 151 -12.80 -3.94 -31.06
N PRO A 152 -11.50 -3.93 -30.74
CA PRO A 152 -10.90 -4.90 -29.84
C PRO A 152 -11.30 -4.72 -28.37
N VAL A 153 -11.66 -5.82 -27.72
CA VAL A 153 -11.82 -5.89 -26.26
C VAL A 153 -10.43 -5.89 -25.63
N VAL A 154 -9.99 -4.73 -25.15
CA VAL A 154 -8.91 -4.69 -24.15
C VAL A 154 -9.53 -5.20 -22.86
N ALA A 155 -9.34 -6.48 -22.51
CA ALA A 155 -9.43 -6.87 -21.11
C ALA A 155 -8.19 -6.28 -20.43
N ARG A 156 -8.26 -4.98 -20.15
CA ARG A 156 -7.66 -4.48 -18.92
C ARG A 156 -8.25 -5.39 -17.84
N LEU A 157 -7.43 -5.92 -16.94
CA LEU A 157 -7.94 -6.10 -15.59
C LEU A 157 -8.44 -4.71 -15.22
N GLN A 158 -9.75 -4.48 -15.33
CA GLN A 158 -10.33 -3.23 -14.90
C GLN A 158 -9.99 -3.22 -13.41
N ALA A 159 -9.10 -2.31 -13.01
CA ALA A 159 -8.88 -2.06 -11.60
C ALA A 159 -10.28 -1.80 -11.04
N ARG A 160 -10.71 -2.63 -10.08
CA ARG A 160 -12.03 -2.48 -9.47
C ARG A 160 -12.15 -1.03 -9.03
N GLU A 161 -13.18 -0.29 -9.42
CA GLU A 161 -13.26 1.12 -8.99
C GLU A 161 -13.60 1.22 -7.49
N ASP A 162 -14.27 0.19 -6.97
CA ASP A 162 -14.75 0.11 -5.59
C ASP A 162 -14.55 -1.31 -5.02
N LEU A 163 -13.92 -1.39 -3.85
CA LEU A 163 -13.69 -2.63 -3.11
C LEU A 163 -14.86 -3.05 -2.22
N ASP A 164 -15.80 -2.15 -1.92
CA ASP A 164 -17.02 -2.48 -1.15
C ASP A 164 -17.99 -3.34 -1.96
N VAL A 165 -17.82 -3.36 -3.28
CA VAL A 165 -18.51 -4.32 -4.16
C VAL A 165 -17.87 -5.70 -3.97
N PRO A 166 -18.61 -6.82 -4.00
CA PRO A 166 -18.02 -8.15 -4.01
C PRO A 166 -17.10 -8.37 -5.20
N GLU A 167 -15.93 -8.98 -4.98
CA GLU A 167 -14.98 -9.30 -6.05
C GLU A 167 -15.59 -10.26 -7.08
N GLY A 168 -15.42 -9.94 -8.37
CA GLY A 168 -15.96 -10.67 -9.49
C GLY A 168 -14.87 -11.43 -10.24
N MET A 169 -14.96 -12.76 -10.34
CA MET A 169 -14.14 -13.55 -11.25
C MET A 169 -14.75 -13.53 -12.65
N VAL A 170 -13.95 -13.16 -13.65
CA VAL A 170 -14.40 -13.14 -15.06
C VAL A 170 -14.00 -14.42 -15.79
N GLU A 171 -14.63 -14.67 -16.94
CA GLU A 171 -14.27 -15.78 -17.82
C GLU A 171 -12.75 -15.76 -18.15
N GLY A 172 -12.05 -16.84 -17.75
CA GLY A 172 -10.59 -16.95 -17.90
C GLY A 172 -9.80 -16.73 -16.59
N GLN A 173 -10.47 -16.39 -15.49
CA GLN A 173 -9.88 -16.39 -14.15
C GLN A 173 -10.18 -17.69 -13.39
N ARG A 174 -9.42 -17.96 -12.33
CA ARG A 174 -9.63 -19.09 -11.41
C ARG A 174 -8.93 -18.86 -10.08
N LEU A 175 -9.43 -19.48 -9.01
CA LEU A 175 -8.74 -19.61 -7.72
C LEU A 175 -7.40 -20.34 -7.81
N PRO A 176 -6.40 -20.04 -6.95
CA PRO A 176 -5.13 -20.74 -6.76
C PRO A 176 -5.18 -22.27 -6.69
N ALA A 177 -4.17 -22.96 -7.25
CA ALA A 177 -4.05 -24.42 -7.18
C ALA A 177 -3.40 -24.89 -5.88
N ARG A 178 -2.71 -23.96 -5.22
CA ARG A 178 -1.99 -24.11 -3.96
C ARG A 178 -2.19 -22.84 -3.17
N GLY A 179 -2.39 -22.96 -1.86
CA GLY A 179 -2.85 -21.85 -1.05
C GLY A 179 -4.34 -21.55 -1.30
N VAL A 180 -4.80 -20.47 -0.71
CA VAL A 180 -6.14 -19.92 -0.92
C VAL A 180 -6.06 -18.42 -1.20
N GLN A 181 -7.02 -17.93 -1.98
CA GLN A 181 -7.17 -16.49 -2.22
C GLN A 181 -8.03 -15.90 -1.11
N VAL A 182 -7.56 -14.81 -0.52
CA VAL A 182 -8.31 -14.02 0.47
C VAL A 182 -9.15 -13.01 -0.30
N HIS A 183 -10.37 -12.73 0.14
CA HIS A 183 -11.17 -11.67 -0.47
C HIS A 183 -10.49 -10.31 -0.27
N ALA A 184 -10.56 -9.45 -1.30
CA ALA A 184 -9.81 -8.19 -1.33
C ALA A 184 -10.23 -7.20 -0.22
N ASP A 185 -11.49 -7.19 0.18
CA ASP A 185 -12.01 -6.43 1.32
C ASP A 185 -11.34 -6.86 2.64
N TYR A 186 -11.30 -8.15 2.95
CA TYR A 186 -10.61 -8.70 4.11
C TYR A 186 -9.11 -8.38 4.08
N LEU A 187 -8.47 -8.46 2.91
CA LEU A 187 -7.08 -8.05 2.75
C LEU A 187 -6.88 -6.60 3.21
N VAL A 188 -7.71 -5.67 2.72
CA VAL A 188 -7.53 -4.25 2.98
C VAL A 188 -7.76 -3.95 4.47
N HIS A 189 -8.81 -4.52 5.07
CA HIS A 189 -9.02 -4.42 6.51
C HIS A 189 -7.83 -4.96 7.30
N GLY A 190 -7.38 -6.19 7.00
CA GLY A 190 -6.21 -6.79 7.65
C GLY A 190 -4.94 -5.96 7.48
N HIS A 191 -4.73 -5.36 6.31
CA HIS A 191 -3.60 -4.48 6.03
C HIS A 191 -3.55 -3.29 6.98
N PHE A 192 -4.65 -2.54 7.12
CA PHE A 192 -4.70 -1.39 8.02
C PHE A 192 -4.60 -1.78 9.50
N TRP A 193 -5.15 -2.94 9.90
CA TRP A 193 -5.03 -3.42 11.28
C TRP A 193 -3.59 -3.67 11.72
N LEU A 194 -2.72 -4.07 10.79
CA LEU A 194 -1.30 -4.35 11.01
C LEU A 194 -0.38 -3.11 10.92
N LEU A 195 -0.92 -1.95 10.53
CA LEU A 195 -0.11 -0.73 10.44
C LEU A 195 0.28 -0.17 11.81
N LEU A 196 1.27 0.71 11.76
CA LEU A 196 1.85 1.40 12.91
C LEU A 196 0.81 2.13 13.77
N ARG A 197 0.90 1.95 15.09
CA ARG A 197 0.01 2.61 16.07
C ARG A 197 0.71 3.56 17.03
N GLY A 198 2.01 3.35 17.30
CA GLY A 198 2.76 4.05 18.35
C GLY A 198 3.18 5.50 18.08
N THR A 199 2.74 6.11 16.96
CA THR A 199 3.12 7.50 16.65
C THR A 199 2.20 8.51 17.33
N ALA A 200 2.73 9.68 17.68
CA ALA A 200 1.93 10.77 18.23
C ALA A 200 0.84 11.25 17.26
N TRP A 201 1.16 11.32 15.95
CA TRP A 201 0.21 11.77 14.93
C TRP A 201 0.34 10.97 13.63
N LEU A 202 -0.79 10.57 13.05
CA LEU A 202 -0.86 9.93 11.73
C LEU A 202 -1.66 10.78 10.75
N SER A 203 -1.21 10.81 9.50
CA SER A 203 -1.96 11.36 8.40
C SER A 203 -1.94 10.33 7.27
N PHE A 204 -3.09 9.78 6.95
CA PHE A 204 -3.28 8.85 5.86
C PHE A 204 -3.66 9.59 4.59
N CYS A 205 -2.97 9.26 3.51
CA CYS A 205 -3.32 9.60 2.16
C CYS A 205 -3.71 8.31 1.44
N ILE A 206 -4.94 8.21 0.99
CA ILE A 206 -5.47 7.01 0.33
C ILE A 206 -6.03 7.38 -1.05
N ASP A 207 -6.00 6.45 -2.00
CA ASP A 207 -6.70 6.64 -3.28
C ASP A 207 -8.22 6.77 -3.03
N ALA A 208 -8.96 7.31 -3.99
CA ALA A 208 -10.40 7.52 -3.88
C ALA A 208 -11.24 6.24 -4.03
N ASP A 209 -10.79 5.18 -3.37
CA ASP A 209 -11.40 3.86 -3.25
C ASP A 209 -12.16 3.77 -1.92
N SER A 210 -13.43 3.34 -1.96
CA SER A 210 -14.30 3.27 -0.78
C SER A 210 -13.84 2.22 0.22
N GLY A 211 -13.37 1.06 -0.24
CA GLY A 211 -12.90 0.00 0.66
C GLY A 211 -11.60 0.36 1.37
N LEU A 212 -10.68 1.09 0.71
CA LEU A 212 -9.52 1.68 1.40
C LEU A 212 -9.96 2.63 2.52
N LEU A 213 -10.97 3.47 2.25
CA LEU A 213 -11.51 4.40 3.25
C LEU A 213 -12.20 3.67 4.40
N ALA A 214 -13.09 2.73 4.10
CA ALA A 214 -13.82 1.94 5.09
C ALA A 214 -12.87 1.18 6.01
N ALA A 215 -11.83 0.54 5.44
CA ALA A 215 -10.82 -0.18 6.20
C ALA A 215 -9.95 0.75 7.05
N CYS A 216 -9.49 1.88 6.51
CA CYS A 216 -8.72 2.87 7.26
C CYS A 216 -9.54 3.44 8.43
N MET A 217 -10.80 3.80 8.20
CA MET A 217 -11.72 4.27 9.23
C MET A 217 -12.03 3.17 10.26
N GLY A 218 -12.14 1.91 9.84
CA GLY A 218 -12.36 0.77 10.73
C GLY A 218 -11.18 0.55 11.69
N ALA A 219 -9.94 0.65 11.20
CA ALA A 219 -8.75 0.42 12.01
C ALA A 219 -8.32 1.64 12.86
N PHE A 220 -8.54 2.86 12.36
CA PHE A 220 -8.04 4.11 12.95
C PHE A 220 -9.14 5.10 13.38
N GLY A 221 -10.42 4.71 13.33
CA GLY A 221 -11.55 5.58 13.67
C GLY A 221 -11.51 6.13 15.09
N ALA A 222 -10.96 5.39 16.06
CA ALA A 222 -10.72 5.90 17.41
C ALA A 222 -9.73 7.07 17.39
N ARG A 223 -8.59 6.92 16.71
CA ARG A 223 -7.58 7.99 16.59
C ARG A 223 -8.09 9.21 15.83
N VAL A 224 -8.97 9.03 14.85
CA VAL A 224 -9.64 10.14 14.16
C VAL A 224 -10.52 10.92 15.13
N ARG A 225 -11.32 10.23 15.97
CA ARG A 225 -12.15 10.88 17.00
C ARG A 225 -11.30 11.58 18.06
N ASP A 226 -10.16 11.01 18.42
CA ASP A 226 -9.23 11.58 19.40
C ASP A 226 -8.34 12.67 18.80
N HIS A 227 -8.54 13.04 17.53
CA HIS A 227 -7.72 14.01 16.80
C HIS A 227 -6.22 13.69 16.84
N THR A 228 -5.86 12.41 16.75
CA THR A 228 -4.47 11.94 16.62
C THR A 228 -4.21 11.25 15.27
N ALA A 229 -5.23 11.15 14.42
CA ALA A 229 -5.10 10.68 13.04
C ALA A 229 -5.99 11.49 12.09
N GLU A 230 -5.47 11.77 10.91
CA GLU A 230 -6.22 12.39 9.81
C GLU A 230 -6.22 11.51 8.58
N ILE A 231 -7.28 11.59 7.78
CA ILE A 231 -7.43 10.83 6.55
C ILE A 231 -7.82 11.79 5.43
N VAL A 232 -7.05 11.74 4.35
CA VAL A 232 -7.28 12.49 3.12
C VAL A 232 -7.34 11.51 1.96
N GLN A 233 -8.41 11.57 1.18
CA GLN A 233 -8.47 10.87 -0.10
C GLN A 233 -7.91 11.73 -1.21
N VAL A 234 -7.27 11.10 -2.18
CA VAL A 234 -6.65 11.75 -3.33
C VAL A 234 -7.20 11.18 -4.63
N ARG A 235 -7.49 12.07 -5.58
CA ARG A 235 -7.76 11.74 -6.98
C ARG A 235 -6.72 12.39 -7.86
N ILE A 236 -6.22 11.65 -8.84
CA ILE A 236 -5.27 12.14 -9.85
C ILE A 236 -5.71 11.70 -11.24
N ALA A 237 -5.38 12.48 -12.26
CA ALA A 237 -5.66 12.11 -13.64
C ALA A 237 -4.59 11.13 -14.18
N LYS A 238 -4.84 9.82 -14.01
CA LYS A 238 -3.88 8.74 -14.34
C LYS A 238 -3.65 8.57 -15.87
N GLU A 239 -4.60 8.96 -16.71
CA GLU A 239 -4.62 8.62 -18.16
C GLU A 239 -4.26 9.78 -19.12
N LEU A 240 -3.69 10.88 -18.64
CA LEU A 240 -3.29 11.99 -19.53
C LEU A 240 -2.11 11.61 -20.43
N GLY A 241 -2.21 11.94 -21.72
CA GLY A 241 -1.11 11.87 -22.69
C GLY A 241 0.02 12.86 -22.36
N ILE A 242 1.20 12.69 -22.98
CA ILE A 242 2.38 13.52 -22.68
C ILE A 242 2.10 15.01 -22.95
N ASP A 243 1.48 15.32 -24.10
CA ASP A 243 1.19 16.71 -24.48
C ASP A 243 0.09 17.32 -23.60
N GLU A 244 -0.92 16.54 -23.24
CA GLU A 244 -1.96 16.95 -22.29
C GLU A 244 -1.37 17.27 -20.92
N ARG A 245 -0.45 16.44 -20.41
CA ARG A 245 0.25 16.71 -19.15
C ARG A 245 1.09 17.99 -19.21
N ARG A 246 1.78 18.23 -20.31
CA ARG A 246 2.60 19.45 -20.49
C ARG A 246 1.72 20.69 -20.51
N LYS A 247 0.59 20.63 -21.21
CA LYS A 247 -0.39 21.72 -21.26
C LYS A 247 -1.01 21.97 -19.88
N ASP A 248 -1.51 20.92 -19.22
CA ASP A 248 -2.08 20.98 -17.87
C ASP A 248 -1.10 21.64 -16.89
N LEU A 249 0.16 21.20 -16.89
CA LEU A 249 1.20 21.77 -16.04
C LEU A 249 1.48 23.26 -16.34
N ALA A 250 1.47 23.66 -17.61
CA ALA A 250 1.66 25.06 -18.01
C ALA A 250 0.48 25.94 -17.55
N ASP A 251 -0.75 25.45 -17.74
CA ASP A 251 -1.97 26.13 -17.32
C ASP A 251 -2.01 26.29 -15.78
N THR A 252 -1.71 25.22 -15.04
CA THR A 252 -1.61 25.27 -13.57
C THR A 252 -0.51 26.22 -13.11
N ARG A 253 0.67 26.24 -13.74
CA ARG A 253 1.74 27.21 -13.40
C ARG A 253 1.28 28.65 -13.56
N LYS A 254 0.58 28.95 -14.65
CA LYS A 254 0.03 30.30 -14.90
C LYS A 254 -1.00 30.68 -13.84
N ALA A 255 -1.95 29.80 -13.55
CA ALA A 255 -2.97 30.03 -12.53
C ALA A 255 -2.36 30.21 -11.13
N PHE A 256 -1.37 29.38 -10.78
CA PHE A 256 -0.67 29.45 -9.51
C PHE A 256 0.12 30.77 -9.35
N ALA A 257 0.80 31.22 -10.40
CA ALA A 257 1.50 32.50 -10.40
C ALA A 257 0.55 33.68 -10.19
N ALA A 258 -0.62 33.67 -10.84
CA ALA A 258 -1.65 34.68 -10.64
C ALA A 258 -2.21 34.67 -9.20
N ALA A 259 -2.51 33.48 -8.65
CA ALA A 259 -2.96 33.33 -7.28
C ALA A 259 -1.93 33.83 -6.27
N ARG A 260 -0.64 33.57 -6.52
CA ARG A 260 0.47 34.07 -5.69
C ARG A 260 0.56 35.59 -5.72
N ALA A 261 0.39 36.21 -6.89
CA ALA A 261 0.40 37.66 -7.03
C ALA A 261 -0.77 38.35 -6.29
N ALA A 262 -1.90 37.66 -6.14
CA ALA A 262 -3.06 38.15 -5.41
C ALA A 262 -2.97 37.98 -3.88
N LEU A 263 -1.90 37.34 -3.36
CA LEU A 263 -1.70 37.23 -1.91
C LEU A 263 -1.34 38.59 -1.31
N PRO A 264 -1.87 38.95 -0.13
CA PRO A 264 -1.44 40.15 0.58
C PRO A 264 0.08 40.13 0.80
N ARG A 265 0.73 41.27 0.52
CA ARG A 265 2.16 41.46 0.81
C ARG A 265 2.39 41.23 2.30
N ARG A 266 3.44 40.47 2.61
CA ARG A 266 3.85 40.24 3.99
C ARG A 266 4.47 41.54 4.51
N THR A 267 4.02 42.01 5.67
CA THR A 267 4.82 42.94 6.47
C THR A 267 5.97 42.12 7.03
N GLU A 268 7.14 42.17 6.39
CA GLU A 268 8.34 41.57 6.95
C GLU A 268 8.67 42.30 8.26
N GLY A 269 8.66 41.57 9.37
CA GLY A 269 9.12 42.11 10.65
C GLY A 269 10.63 42.39 10.57
N PRO A 270 11.15 43.40 11.30
CA PRO A 270 12.59 43.64 11.34
C PRO A 270 13.30 42.40 11.89
N GLY A 271 14.10 41.71 11.07
CA GLY A 271 14.91 40.55 11.48
C GLY A 271 14.59 39.20 10.82
N GLU A 272 13.59 39.10 9.93
CA GLU A 272 13.40 37.85 9.17
C GLU A 272 14.45 37.71 8.05
N THR A 273 15.38 36.76 8.20
CA THR A 273 16.32 36.35 7.16
C THR A 273 15.61 35.93 5.87
N ALA A 274 16.18 36.26 4.72
CA ALA A 274 15.69 35.86 3.40
C ALA A 274 15.42 34.35 3.34
N VAL A 275 14.15 33.98 3.16
CA VAL A 275 13.72 32.58 3.05
C VAL A 275 14.17 32.03 1.70
N ALA A 276 14.75 30.83 1.69
CA ALA A 276 15.16 30.18 0.45
C ALA A 276 13.97 30.13 -0.56
N PRO A 277 14.18 30.43 -1.87
CA PRO A 277 13.08 30.60 -2.82
C PRO A 277 12.09 29.43 -2.89
N GLY A 278 12.59 28.19 -2.80
CA GLY A 278 11.74 27.00 -2.80
C GLY A 278 10.87 26.88 -1.55
N LEU A 279 11.36 27.29 -0.38
CA LEU A 279 10.56 27.30 0.85
C LEU A 279 9.50 28.40 0.79
N GLN A 280 9.78 29.54 0.17
CA GLN A 280 8.80 30.61 -0.02
C GLN A 280 7.64 30.17 -0.92
N GLU A 281 7.92 29.53 -2.05
CA GLU A 281 6.88 28.96 -2.92
C GLU A 281 6.02 27.93 -2.17
N GLN A 282 6.66 27.08 -1.36
CA GLN A 282 5.96 26.15 -0.48
C GLN A 282 5.21 26.85 0.66
N ARG A 283 5.47 28.11 1.02
CA ARG A 283 4.62 28.83 2.00
C ARG A 283 3.44 29.48 1.30
N ASP A 284 3.66 30.07 0.13
CA ASP A 284 2.63 30.72 -0.67
C ASP A 284 1.56 29.72 -1.13
N ALA A 285 1.96 28.52 -1.54
CA ALA A 285 1.00 27.46 -1.84
C ALA A 285 0.12 27.09 -0.62
N THR A 286 0.63 27.15 0.62
CA THR A 286 -0.18 26.82 1.82
C THR A 286 -1.16 27.95 2.05
N ARG A 287 -0.73 29.20 1.87
CA ARG A 287 -1.62 30.37 2.01
C ARG A 287 -2.75 30.37 0.98
N ILE A 288 -2.45 30.01 -0.27
CA ILE A 288 -3.46 29.88 -1.33
C ILE A 288 -4.48 28.80 -0.94
N VAL A 289 -4.02 27.61 -0.57
CA VAL A 289 -4.92 26.52 -0.15
C VAL A 289 -5.71 26.90 1.11
N ALA A 290 -5.11 27.59 2.08
CA ALA A 290 -5.79 28.03 3.30
C ALA A 290 -6.92 29.04 2.99
N ARG A 291 -6.70 29.94 2.02
CA ARG A 291 -7.76 30.83 1.53
C ARG A 291 -8.89 30.04 0.85
N MET A 292 -8.55 29.07 0.00
CA MET A 292 -9.54 28.19 -0.63
C MET A 292 -10.37 27.43 0.43
N VAL A 293 -9.71 26.87 1.45
CA VAL A 293 -10.35 26.17 2.58
C VAL A 293 -11.31 27.10 3.32
N ARG A 294 -10.88 28.33 3.62
CA ARG A 294 -11.72 29.33 4.28
C ARG A 294 -12.97 29.65 3.48
N GLU A 295 -12.82 29.92 2.18
CA GLU A 295 -13.92 30.22 1.28
C GLU A 295 -14.91 29.04 1.20
N LEU A 296 -14.41 27.80 1.14
CA LEU A 296 -15.24 26.60 1.18
C LEU A 296 -15.98 26.43 2.51
N ARG A 297 -15.33 26.68 3.65
CA ARG A 297 -15.98 26.63 4.98
C ARG A 297 -17.04 27.71 5.16
N ALA A 298 -16.81 28.92 4.63
CA ALA A 298 -17.77 30.02 4.70
C ALA A 298 -19.03 29.73 3.87
N ASN A 299 -18.87 29.08 2.71
CA ASN A 299 -19.96 28.76 1.79
C ASN A 299 -20.57 27.37 1.99
N SER A 300 -20.07 26.58 2.96
CA SER A 300 -20.57 25.23 3.20
C SER A 300 -21.98 25.27 3.81
N PRO A 301 -22.94 24.53 3.23
CA PRO A 301 -24.29 24.40 3.82
C PRO A 301 -24.29 23.49 5.05
N ALA A 302 -23.21 22.73 5.28
CA ALA A 302 -23.13 21.83 6.41
C ALA A 302 -22.89 22.60 7.72
N PRO A 303 -23.59 22.25 8.82
CA PRO A 303 -23.38 22.91 10.11
C PRO A 303 -22.00 22.57 10.70
N THR A 304 -21.50 21.36 10.45
CA THR A 304 -20.20 20.85 10.90
C THR A 304 -19.57 19.95 9.83
N CYS A 305 -18.30 19.59 10.00
CA CYS A 305 -17.49 18.77 9.09
C CYS A 305 -17.55 19.32 7.66
N LYS A 306 -17.35 20.63 7.52
CA LYS A 306 -17.71 21.40 6.34
C LYS A 306 -17.00 20.98 5.07
N LEU A 307 -15.85 20.32 5.19
CA LEU A 307 -15.00 19.90 4.07
C LEU A 307 -15.13 18.40 3.74
N ARG A 308 -15.85 17.62 4.56
CA ARG A 308 -15.86 16.14 4.49
C ARG A 308 -16.32 15.59 3.14
N GLN A 309 -17.23 16.28 2.47
CA GLN A 309 -17.77 15.89 1.16
C GLN A 309 -17.21 16.70 -0.02
N VAL A 310 -16.28 17.62 0.24
CA VAL A 310 -15.79 18.57 -0.76
C VAL A 310 -14.47 18.07 -1.36
N TRP A 311 -14.39 18.08 -2.69
CA TRP A 311 -13.14 17.87 -3.42
C TRP A 311 -12.45 19.22 -3.67
N ILE A 312 -11.22 19.35 -3.20
CA ILE A 312 -10.40 20.56 -3.28
C ILE A 312 -9.28 20.31 -4.30
N GLY A 313 -9.29 21.05 -5.40
CA GLY A 313 -8.23 20.96 -6.41
C GLY A 313 -6.91 21.50 -5.88
N ASN A 314 -5.80 20.82 -6.17
CA ASN A 314 -4.46 21.30 -5.88
C ASN A 314 -4.14 22.51 -6.79
N PRO A 315 -3.94 23.71 -6.23
CA PRO A 315 -3.65 24.89 -7.03
C PRO A 315 -2.20 24.94 -7.50
N ALA A 316 -1.30 24.15 -6.90
CA ALA A 316 0.13 24.16 -7.19
C ALA A 316 0.48 23.19 -8.32
N PRO A 317 1.43 23.54 -9.21
CA PRO A 317 1.85 22.67 -10.30
C PRO A 317 2.52 21.40 -9.78
N ASP A 318 2.00 20.24 -10.16
CA ASP A 318 2.52 18.94 -9.77
C ASP A 318 2.65 18.01 -11.00
N PRO A 319 3.87 17.81 -11.53
CA PRO A 319 4.07 16.99 -12.72
C PRO A 319 3.90 15.48 -12.45
N ALA A 320 4.01 15.05 -11.19
CA ALA A 320 3.86 13.64 -10.82
C ALA A 320 2.37 13.29 -10.63
N GLU A 321 1.58 14.22 -10.08
CA GLU A 321 0.17 14.05 -9.77
C GLU A 321 -0.68 15.11 -10.49
N PRO A 322 -0.90 14.99 -11.80
CA PRO A 322 -1.65 15.98 -12.57
C PRO A 322 -3.13 15.97 -12.17
N ARG A 323 -3.77 17.15 -12.22
CA ARG A 323 -5.15 17.39 -11.78
C ARG A 323 -5.46 16.78 -10.41
N LYS A 324 -4.52 16.87 -9.47
CA LYS A 324 -4.70 16.36 -8.12
C LYS A 324 -5.85 17.05 -7.40
N HIS A 325 -6.73 16.27 -6.80
CA HIS A 325 -7.79 16.74 -5.91
C HIS A 325 -7.72 16.00 -4.58
N TRP A 326 -8.04 16.70 -3.51
CA TRP A 326 -8.08 16.15 -2.16
C TRP A 326 -9.51 16.16 -1.60
N ARG A 327 -9.84 15.16 -0.79
CA ARG A 327 -11.04 15.15 0.06
C ARG A 327 -10.63 14.88 1.50
N TYR A 328 -10.84 15.84 2.39
CA TYR A 328 -10.50 15.71 3.82
C TYR A 328 -11.63 14.97 4.56
N VAL A 329 -11.59 13.64 4.50
CA VAL A 329 -12.70 12.78 4.95
C VAL A 329 -12.86 12.67 6.47
N SER A 330 -11.80 12.99 7.22
CA SER A 330 -11.80 13.03 8.69
C SER A 330 -11.99 14.44 9.25
N ASP A 331 -12.45 15.39 8.45
CA ASP A 331 -12.73 16.76 8.91
C ASP A 331 -13.71 16.76 10.09
N GLY A 332 -13.21 17.23 11.24
CA GLY A 332 -13.98 17.44 12.46
C GLY A 332 -14.06 18.93 12.86
N ASP A 333 -13.74 19.84 11.94
CA ASP A 333 -13.63 21.29 12.16
C ASP A 333 -12.64 21.71 13.28
N HIS A 334 -11.78 20.81 13.74
CA HIS A 334 -10.81 21.06 14.83
C HIS A 334 -9.51 21.70 14.33
N LEU A 335 -9.19 21.57 13.05
CA LEU A 335 -7.98 22.16 12.45
C LEU A 335 -8.24 23.56 11.89
N SER A 336 -7.29 24.47 12.10
CA SER A 336 -7.29 25.79 11.46
C SER A 336 -7.21 25.67 9.94
N ASP A 337 -7.65 26.70 9.21
CA ASP A 337 -7.56 26.72 7.74
C ASP A 337 -6.12 26.48 7.24
N HIS A 338 -5.13 26.96 8.00
CA HIS A 338 -3.72 26.80 7.70
C HIS A 338 -3.25 25.35 7.90
N ASP A 339 -3.68 24.71 8.99
CA ASP A 339 -3.31 23.33 9.30
C ASP A 339 -3.97 22.34 8.33
N VAL A 340 -5.23 22.60 7.94
CA VAL A 340 -5.89 21.84 6.86
C VAL A 340 -5.11 22.01 5.56
N ALA A 341 -4.73 23.24 5.20
CA ALA A 341 -3.95 23.48 3.99
C ALA A 341 -2.59 22.77 4.01
N PHE A 342 -1.92 22.72 5.16
CA PHE A 342 -0.69 21.95 5.33
C PHE A 342 -0.94 20.45 5.16
N LEU A 343 -1.96 19.91 5.85
CA LEU A 343 -2.37 18.50 5.75
C LEU A 343 -2.64 18.08 4.31
N LEU A 344 -3.46 18.84 3.58
CA LEU A 344 -3.82 18.57 2.19
C LEU A 344 -2.59 18.54 1.29
N ARG A 345 -1.65 19.47 1.48
CA ARG A 345 -0.42 19.51 0.68
C ARG A 345 0.57 18.40 1.00
N MET A 346 0.51 17.85 2.20
CA MET A 346 1.26 16.67 2.57
C MET A 346 0.63 15.38 2.03
N ALA A 347 -0.66 15.38 1.69
CA ALA A 347 -1.35 14.25 1.09
C ALA A 347 -0.93 14.03 -0.38
N THR A 348 -0.33 12.87 -0.65
CA THR A 348 0.19 12.43 -1.94
C THR A 348 0.25 10.89 -1.98
N LEU A 349 0.02 10.31 -3.16
CA LEU A 349 0.24 8.88 -3.44
C LEU A 349 1.65 8.60 -3.97
N ALA A 350 2.43 9.64 -4.27
CA ALA A 350 3.78 9.51 -4.83
C ALA A 350 4.72 8.53 -4.08
N PRO A 351 4.72 8.41 -2.73
CA PRO A 351 5.58 7.45 -2.05
C PRO A 351 5.22 6.00 -2.39
N VAL A 352 3.95 5.62 -2.33
CA VAL A 352 3.49 4.26 -2.69
C VAL A 352 3.58 4.01 -4.21
N ASP A 353 3.29 5.02 -5.04
CA ASP A 353 3.48 4.92 -6.50
C ASP A 353 4.93 4.66 -6.89
N LYS A 354 5.88 5.30 -6.19
CA LYS A 354 7.31 5.05 -6.38
C LYS A 354 7.66 3.61 -6.01
N VAL A 355 7.11 3.09 -4.91
CA VAL A 355 7.29 1.70 -4.49
C VAL A 355 6.81 0.75 -5.59
N PHE A 356 5.58 0.92 -6.08
CA PHE A 356 5.04 0.14 -7.20
C PHE A 356 5.88 0.24 -8.48
N ALA A 357 6.36 1.44 -8.83
CA ALA A 357 7.24 1.63 -9.97
C ALA A 357 8.58 0.89 -9.80
N MET A 358 9.15 0.89 -8.59
CA MET A 358 10.38 0.16 -8.30
C MET A 358 10.19 -1.36 -8.35
N VAL A 359 9.08 -1.87 -7.79
CA VAL A 359 8.70 -3.29 -7.86
C VAL A 359 8.63 -3.76 -9.32
N ARG A 360 7.83 -3.06 -10.15
CA ARG A 360 7.64 -3.39 -11.58
C ARG A 360 8.94 -3.38 -12.39
N ARG A 361 9.88 -2.49 -12.04
CA ARG A 361 11.18 -2.36 -12.72
C ARG A 361 12.24 -3.35 -12.25
N ARG A 362 12.00 -4.07 -11.15
CA ARG A 362 13.02 -4.95 -10.53
C ARG A 362 12.61 -6.41 -10.49
N ILE A 363 11.33 -6.70 -10.32
CA ILE A 363 10.81 -8.06 -10.25
C ILE A 363 10.09 -8.37 -11.56
N ALA A 364 10.59 -9.36 -12.32
CA ALA A 364 10.01 -9.70 -13.61
C ALA A 364 8.57 -10.25 -13.52
N MET A 365 8.27 -11.02 -12.47
CA MET A 365 6.97 -11.68 -12.29
C MET A 365 5.80 -10.75 -12.03
N VAL A 366 6.06 -9.52 -11.62
CA VAL A 366 5.04 -8.53 -11.23
C VAL A 366 4.99 -7.34 -12.20
N GLU A 367 5.62 -7.51 -13.37
CA GLU A 367 5.46 -6.57 -14.46
C GLU A 367 4.00 -6.53 -14.92
N ARG A 368 3.54 -5.33 -15.32
CA ARG A 368 2.20 -5.18 -15.87
C ARG A 368 2.08 -5.98 -17.17
N PRO A 369 0.98 -6.73 -17.34
CA PRO A 369 0.64 -7.34 -18.61
C PRO A 369 0.77 -6.37 -19.79
N VAL A 370 1.51 -6.76 -20.83
CA VAL A 370 1.42 -6.10 -22.14
C VAL A 370 0.22 -6.73 -22.84
N SER A 371 -0.97 -6.14 -22.69
CA SER A 371 -2.16 -6.65 -23.36
C SER A 371 -2.08 -6.35 -24.85
N SER A 372 -1.96 -7.40 -25.69
CA SER A 372 -2.29 -7.26 -27.10
C SER A 372 -3.81 -7.24 -27.26
N VAL A 373 -4.22 -6.32 -28.11
CA VAL A 373 -5.57 -5.85 -28.38
C VAL A 373 -6.55 -6.97 -28.85
N ARG A 374 -6.07 -8.17 -29.23
CA ARG A 374 -6.91 -9.21 -29.88
C ARG A 374 -7.25 -10.46 -29.05
N ARG A 375 -6.72 -10.67 -27.83
CA ARG A 375 -6.86 -11.98 -27.11
C ARG A 375 -7.13 -11.88 -25.61
N ALA A 376 -7.87 -10.87 -25.20
CA ALA A 376 -7.95 -10.52 -23.80
C ALA A 376 -8.75 -11.53 -22.92
N ARG A 377 -9.55 -12.42 -23.53
CA ARG A 377 -10.30 -13.50 -22.84
C ARG A 377 -9.45 -14.73 -22.45
N ARG A 378 -8.20 -14.85 -22.93
CA ARG A 378 -7.24 -15.93 -22.59
C ARG A 378 -5.85 -15.33 -22.46
N SER A 379 -5.66 -14.48 -21.46
CA SER A 379 -4.39 -13.80 -21.23
C SER A 379 -3.38 -14.80 -20.64
N TRP A 380 -2.17 -14.84 -21.22
CA TRP A 380 -1.04 -15.63 -20.72
C TRP A 380 0.16 -14.73 -20.66
N GLN A 381 0.72 -14.53 -19.46
CA GLN A 381 1.79 -13.56 -19.26
C GLN A 381 3.15 -14.26 -19.26
N ILE A 382 4.08 -13.77 -20.10
CA ILE A 382 5.37 -14.44 -20.32
C ILE A 382 6.19 -14.55 -19.02
N TYR A 383 6.17 -13.49 -18.21
CA TYR A 383 6.95 -13.42 -16.98
C TYR A 383 6.17 -13.74 -15.71
N ALA A 384 4.84 -13.87 -15.77
CA ALA A 384 4.05 -14.12 -14.57
C ALA A 384 4.43 -15.44 -13.89
N ALA A 385 4.30 -15.44 -12.57
CA ALA A 385 4.49 -16.64 -11.76
C ALA A 385 3.45 -17.71 -12.13
N TYR A 386 3.77 -18.97 -11.85
CA TYR A 386 2.79 -20.08 -11.89
C TYR A 386 2.31 -20.45 -10.49
N ASP A 387 3.09 -20.05 -9.47
CA ASP A 387 2.81 -20.29 -8.07
C ASP A 387 2.59 -18.94 -7.38
N PRO A 388 1.37 -18.64 -6.91
CA PRO A 388 1.04 -17.41 -6.20
C PRO A 388 1.96 -17.10 -5.01
N ARG A 389 2.48 -18.14 -4.33
CA ARG A 389 3.41 -18.00 -3.21
C ARG A 389 4.64 -17.19 -3.58
N MET A 390 5.10 -17.30 -4.83
CA MET A 390 6.26 -16.55 -5.32
C MET A 390 6.03 -15.04 -5.31
N VAL A 391 4.80 -14.59 -5.60
CA VAL A 391 4.48 -13.16 -5.59
C VAL A 391 4.62 -12.62 -4.17
N GLY A 392 4.00 -13.28 -3.18
CA GLY A 392 4.11 -12.88 -1.78
C GLY A 392 5.55 -12.87 -1.27
N MET A 393 6.30 -13.95 -1.52
CA MET A 393 7.70 -14.03 -1.09
C MET A 393 8.56 -12.92 -1.70
N LEU A 394 8.39 -12.61 -2.98
CA LEU A 394 9.19 -11.59 -3.66
C LEU A 394 8.82 -10.17 -3.24
N LEU A 395 7.54 -9.91 -2.96
CA LEU A 395 7.11 -8.62 -2.42
C LEU A 395 7.69 -8.38 -1.03
N GLU A 396 7.72 -9.40 -0.17
CA GLU A 396 8.32 -9.28 1.17
C GLU A 396 9.86 -9.15 1.10
N ILE A 397 10.53 -9.94 0.25
CA ILE A 397 11.97 -9.77 -0.01
C ILE A 397 12.25 -8.35 -0.53
N PHE A 398 11.42 -7.84 -1.44
CA PHE A 398 11.55 -6.49 -1.96
C PHE A 398 11.38 -5.44 -0.86
N ARG A 399 10.40 -5.61 0.03
CA ARG A 399 10.15 -4.71 1.17
C ARG A 399 11.40 -4.60 2.04
N VAL A 400 11.98 -5.74 2.41
CA VAL A 400 13.19 -5.78 3.22
C VAL A 400 14.39 -5.18 2.49
N TRP A 401 14.61 -5.56 1.23
CA TRP A 401 15.65 -4.97 0.40
C TRP A 401 15.50 -3.44 0.28
N HIS A 402 14.30 -2.95 0.00
CA HIS A 402 14.02 -1.53 -0.14
C HIS A 402 14.28 -0.77 1.16
N ASN A 403 13.79 -1.30 2.28
CA ASN A 403 13.85 -0.61 3.55
C ASN A 403 15.27 -0.59 4.12
N TRP A 404 16.02 -1.68 3.97
CA TRP A 404 17.25 -1.91 4.73
C TRP A 404 18.53 -1.89 3.89
N LEU A 405 18.46 -2.20 2.59
CA LEU A 405 19.65 -2.30 1.72
C LEU A 405 19.70 -1.21 0.66
N TRP A 406 18.54 -0.80 0.13
CA TRP A 406 18.49 0.20 -0.93
C TRP A 406 18.81 1.60 -0.39
N ARG A 407 19.98 2.11 -0.76
CA ARG A 407 20.40 3.49 -0.48
C ARG A 407 19.83 4.43 -1.55
N SER A 408 19.18 5.51 -1.11
CA SER A 408 18.66 6.50 -2.05
C SER A 408 19.80 7.28 -2.69
N PRO A 409 19.75 7.52 -4.01
CA PRO A 409 20.70 8.42 -4.67
C PRO A 409 20.65 9.87 -4.16
N LYS A 410 19.58 10.27 -3.46
CA LYS A 410 19.39 11.66 -3.01
C LYS A 410 20.25 12.03 -1.80
N ASP A 411 20.33 11.14 -0.82
CA ASP A 411 20.98 11.40 0.47
C ASP A 411 21.88 10.26 0.94
N GLY A 412 22.03 9.21 0.13
CA GLY A 412 22.80 8.02 0.46
C GLY A 412 22.20 7.14 1.54
N LYS A 413 21.04 7.46 2.12
CA LYS A 413 20.44 6.73 3.26
C LYS A 413 19.41 5.70 2.82
N THR A 414 19.25 4.65 3.61
CA THR A 414 18.16 3.67 3.51
C THR A 414 16.88 4.22 4.14
N ALA A 415 15.73 3.62 3.84
CA ALA A 415 14.49 4.05 4.47
C ALA A 415 14.48 3.76 5.99
N ALA A 416 15.07 2.63 6.41
CA ALA A 416 15.23 2.28 7.82
C ALA A 416 16.14 3.25 8.59
N GLU A 417 17.20 3.77 7.94
CA GLU A 417 18.05 4.83 8.53
C GLU A 417 17.27 6.14 8.69
N ARG A 418 16.44 6.54 7.70
CA ARG A 418 15.61 7.75 7.81
C ARG A 418 14.53 7.62 8.88
N LEU A 419 13.91 6.45 9.02
CA LEU A 419 12.88 6.19 10.02
C LEU A 419 13.48 6.06 11.44
N GLY A 420 14.79 5.81 11.56
CA GLY A 420 15.47 5.61 12.85
C GLY A 420 15.48 4.16 13.35
N LEU A 421 15.07 3.20 12.51
CA LEU A 421 15.16 1.77 12.82
C LEU A 421 16.59 1.23 12.71
N ALA A 422 17.37 1.77 11.76
CA ALA A 422 18.77 1.45 11.56
C ALA A 422 19.67 2.60 11.99
N ARG A 423 20.65 2.33 12.86
CA ARG A 423 21.68 3.32 13.25
C ARG A 423 22.84 3.41 12.25
N GLY A 424 22.95 2.45 11.33
CA GLY A 424 24.01 2.40 10.33
C GLY A 424 23.73 1.37 9.24
N THR A 425 24.74 1.14 8.41
CA THR A 425 24.63 0.29 7.22
C THR A 425 24.24 -1.15 7.58
N VAL A 426 23.09 -1.58 7.06
CA VAL A 426 22.74 -3.00 6.98
C VAL A 426 23.27 -3.55 5.65
N ARG A 427 23.79 -4.76 5.69
CA ARG A 427 24.34 -5.49 4.54
C ARG A 427 23.59 -6.80 4.35
N GLU A 428 23.74 -7.41 3.19
CA GLU A 428 23.05 -8.67 2.82
C GLU A 428 23.37 -9.81 3.79
N ASP A 429 24.62 -9.92 4.24
CA ASP A 429 25.09 -10.93 5.20
C ASP A 429 24.42 -10.79 6.58
N HIS A 430 24.14 -9.57 7.03
CA HIS A 430 23.38 -9.34 8.26
C HIS A 430 21.95 -9.90 8.20
N ILE A 431 21.37 -10.01 7.00
CA ILE A 431 20.02 -10.53 6.78
C ILE A 431 20.09 -12.04 6.52
N LEU A 432 20.96 -12.48 5.62
CA LEU A 432 21.05 -13.89 5.21
C LEU A 432 21.57 -14.83 6.31
N ASN A 433 22.38 -14.29 7.23
CA ASN A 433 22.89 -15.03 8.39
C ASN A 433 22.15 -14.66 9.69
N PHE A 434 20.93 -14.13 9.58
CA PHE A 434 20.17 -13.70 10.75
C PHE A 434 19.76 -14.90 11.61
N ASP A 435 20.33 -15.00 12.81
CA ASP A 435 19.99 -16.04 13.78
C ASP A 435 19.19 -15.45 14.95
N LEU A 436 17.93 -15.87 15.08
CA LEU A 436 17.04 -15.46 16.16
C LEU A 436 17.62 -15.81 17.55
N ARG A 437 18.36 -16.92 17.68
CA ARG A 437 18.97 -17.34 18.95
C ARG A 437 19.95 -16.30 19.47
N SER A 438 20.67 -15.62 18.58
CA SER A 438 21.58 -14.54 18.95
C SER A 438 20.85 -13.32 19.51
N VAL A 439 19.62 -13.06 19.05
CA VAL A 439 18.78 -11.97 19.54
C VAL A 439 18.21 -12.32 20.91
N VAL A 440 17.64 -13.52 21.06
CA VAL A 440 17.09 -14.00 22.34
C VAL A 440 18.16 -14.01 23.41
N LYS A 441 19.36 -14.50 23.10
CA LYS A 441 20.50 -14.50 24.04
C LYS A 441 20.84 -13.10 24.54
N ARG A 442 20.94 -12.11 23.63
CA ARG A 442 21.21 -10.71 24.01
C ARG A 442 20.09 -10.10 24.87
N LEU A 443 18.83 -10.43 24.59
CA LEU A 443 17.71 -9.95 25.41
C LEU A 443 17.76 -10.53 26.82
N TRP A 444 18.13 -11.81 26.96
CA TRP A 444 18.34 -12.43 28.27
C TRP A 444 19.52 -11.83 29.02
N GLU A 445 20.63 -11.57 28.34
CA GLU A 445 21.81 -10.89 28.92
C GLU A 445 21.45 -9.48 29.41
N GLN A 446 20.76 -8.68 28.59
CA GLN A 446 20.30 -7.32 28.97
C GLN A 446 19.34 -7.35 30.16
N HIS A 447 18.43 -8.31 30.21
CA HIS A 447 17.49 -8.42 31.33
C HIS A 447 18.20 -8.87 32.62
N ALA A 448 19.22 -9.73 32.52
CA ALA A 448 20.06 -10.12 33.65
C ALA A 448 20.89 -8.94 34.18
N ASP A 449 21.44 -8.10 33.29
CA ASP A 449 22.19 -6.90 33.66
C ASP A 449 21.29 -5.84 34.32
N GLU A 450 20.07 -5.64 33.81
CA GLU A 450 19.05 -4.75 34.41
C GLU A 450 18.61 -5.23 35.80
N GLN A 451 18.47 -6.55 36.00
CA GLN A 451 18.18 -7.13 37.32
C GLN A 451 19.38 -7.04 38.29
N SER A 452 20.62 -7.02 37.78
CA SER A 452 21.81 -6.87 38.63
C SER A 452 22.07 -5.44 39.10
N ASN A 453 21.58 -4.44 38.36
CA ASN A 453 21.77 -3.01 38.65
C ASN A 453 20.65 -2.39 39.50
N GLY A 454 19.64 -3.16 39.90
CA GLY A 454 18.54 -2.73 40.75
C GLY A 454 18.47 -3.58 42.03
N ASP A 455 19.20 -3.14 43.05
CA ASP A 455 19.17 -3.59 44.45
C ASP A 455 19.44 -5.07 44.74
N GLY A 456 20.44 -5.32 45.57
CA GLY A 456 20.84 -6.64 46.06
C GLY A 456 19.79 -7.34 46.92
N PHE A 457 18.70 -7.82 46.31
CA PHE A 457 17.84 -8.85 46.85
C PHE A 457 17.37 -9.78 45.71
N THR A 458 17.88 -11.01 45.75
CA THR A 458 17.37 -12.13 44.97
C THR A 458 15.89 -12.36 45.26
N ALA A 459 15.04 -12.20 44.24
CA ALA A 459 13.75 -12.85 44.16
C ALA A 459 13.67 -13.61 42.84
N VAL A 460 13.79 -14.94 42.93
CA VAL A 460 13.50 -15.86 41.83
C VAL A 460 12.00 -15.79 41.54
N PRO A 461 11.54 -15.43 40.33
CA PRO A 461 10.16 -15.67 39.96
C PRO A 461 10.03 -17.13 39.58
N ALA A 462 9.22 -17.87 40.34
CA ALA A 462 8.84 -19.22 40.03
C ALA A 462 8.24 -19.30 38.61
N VAL A 463 8.81 -20.19 37.81
CA VAL A 463 8.28 -20.61 36.52
C VAL A 463 6.93 -21.28 36.76
N ASN A 464 5.83 -20.55 36.53
CA ASN A 464 4.54 -21.19 36.30
C ASN A 464 4.59 -21.84 34.92
N ARG A 465 4.81 -23.16 34.92
CA ARG A 465 4.49 -24.03 33.79
C ARG A 465 2.99 -23.89 33.51
N LEU A 466 2.64 -23.45 32.31
CA LEU A 466 1.30 -23.66 31.78
C LEU A 466 1.35 -24.84 30.81
N SER A 467 0.66 -25.89 31.23
CA SER A 467 0.11 -27.00 30.47
C SER A 467 -0.85 -26.53 29.38
#